data_AF-A0A0K8S521-F1
#
_entry.id   AF-A0A0K8S521-F1
#
_cell.length_a   1.000
_cell.length_b   1.000
_cell.length_c   1.000
_cell.angle_alpha   90.00
_cell.angle_beta   90.00
_cell.angle_gamma   90.00
#
_symmetry.space_group_name_H-M   'P 1'
#
loop_
_entity.id
_entity.type
_entity.pdbx_description
1 polymer ?
#
loop_
_entity_poly.entity_id
_entity_poly.type
_entity_poly.pdbx_seq_one_letter_code
_entity_poly.pdbx_strand_id
1 'polypeptide(L)'
;RTLHHLSTKYPNFDQIYTDGAKNHRGSGSAMFCVPHNLGWGKRLTPITSSFHAEVMGIEMAVQHAETHCPGKNIVILSDSKSTITAIGNLKLNQPPPIHLIRILQSLHHLAQSGVNVYLQWIPSHSGIRQNENCDRLAVLSCDNGLIQPQTVTYHTDCYDNIYMTQTAKWTDTYNSATGAGGWTRSITNAPMNDPWFRNMIDTERRHITSINRLLLGHGFNNLYKYTMRHRTTPNCDLCNIGEVQSLQHLLIHCSFTRTTMTSFIHQNDAPMEAAVVQYLRQGLQEPDRLLDLQRALHQIGIPI
;
A
#
# COMPACT_ATOMS: atom_id res chain seq x y z
N ARG A 1 22.57 29.95 7.55
CA ARG A 1 22.60 29.09 8.76
C ARG A 1 23.22 27.72 8.48
N THR A 2 22.73 26.95 7.48
CA THR A 2 23.28 25.62 7.16
C THR A 2 24.74 25.63 6.74
N LEU A 3 25.14 26.50 5.78
CA LEU A 3 26.54 26.60 5.34
C LEU A 3 27.49 26.95 6.51
N HIS A 4 27.06 27.83 7.41
CA HIS A 4 27.82 28.14 8.62
C HIS A 4 27.99 26.89 9.50
N HIS A 5 26.90 26.15 9.79
CA HIS A 5 26.97 24.89 10.52
C HIS A 5 27.94 23.90 9.89
N LEU A 6 27.86 23.70 8.57
CA LEU A 6 28.77 22.81 7.85
C LEU A 6 30.23 23.26 7.98
N SER A 7 30.51 24.56 7.81
CA SER A 7 31.87 25.10 7.95
C SER A 7 32.42 24.95 9.36
N THR A 8 31.58 25.06 10.40
CA THR A 8 32.02 24.93 11.79
C THR A 8 32.21 23.48 12.23
N LYS A 9 31.33 22.58 11.79
CA LYS A 9 31.35 21.17 12.22
C LYS A 9 32.31 20.33 11.38
N TYR A 10 32.53 20.72 10.13
CA TYR A 10 33.31 19.99 9.13
C TYR A 10 34.33 20.89 8.39
N PRO A 11 35.20 21.64 9.10
CA PRO A 11 36.05 22.67 8.49
C PRO A 11 37.09 22.14 7.47
N ASN A 12 37.41 20.84 7.50
CA ASN A 12 38.40 20.20 6.63
C ASN A 12 37.91 18.88 6.03
N PHE A 13 36.59 18.71 5.91
CA PHE A 13 36.03 17.50 5.29
C PHE A 13 35.70 17.78 3.84
N ASP A 14 36.01 16.81 2.99
CA ASP A 14 35.56 16.79 1.61
C ASP A 14 34.05 16.61 1.58
N GLN A 15 33.36 17.51 0.88
CA GLN A 15 31.91 17.52 0.80
C GLN A 15 31.45 16.78 -0.45
N ILE A 16 30.57 15.79 -0.27
CA ILE A 16 29.88 15.10 -1.37
C ILE A 16 28.38 15.26 -1.15
N TYR A 17 27.69 15.87 -2.09
CA TYR A 17 26.23 16.01 -2.07
C TYR A 17 25.60 14.83 -2.78
N THR A 18 24.42 14.42 -2.36
CA THR A 18 23.68 13.30 -2.95
C THR A 18 22.20 13.63 -3.02
N ASP A 19 21.54 13.11 -4.05
CA ASP A 19 20.09 13.30 -4.23
C ASP A 19 19.46 12.14 -5.03
N GLY A 20 18.16 11.92 -4.81
CA GLY A 20 17.35 10.95 -5.53
C GLY A 20 16.07 11.56 -6.12
N ALA A 21 15.89 11.41 -7.43
CA ALA A 21 14.70 11.90 -8.13
C ALA A 21 13.75 10.76 -8.52
N LYS A 22 12.44 11.01 -8.39
CA LYS A 22 11.35 10.16 -8.89
C LYS A 22 10.34 11.02 -9.64
N ASN A 23 10.00 10.63 -10.87
CA ASN A 23 8.93 11.27 -11.63
C ASN A 23 8.18 10.25 -12.52
N HIS A 24 7.25 10.74 -13.35
CA HIS A 24 6.45 9.91 -14.26
C HIS A 24 7.27 9.12 -15.29
N ARG A 25 8.49 9.57 -15.62
CA ARG A 25 9.39 8.87 -16.54
C ARG A 25 10.15 7.75 -15.84
N GLY A 26 10.37 7.83 -14.53
CA GLY A 26 11.04 6.79 -13.75
C GLY A 26 11.80 7.35 -12.56
N SER A 27 13.00 6.84 -12.32
CA SER A 27 13.84 7.24 -11.18
C SER A 27 15.28 7.54 -11.60
N GLY A 28 15.98 8.33 -10.80
CA GLY A 28 17.40 8.66 -10.99
C GLY A 28 18.05 9.07 -9.69
N SER A 29 19.37 8.96 -9.63
CA SER A 29 20.17 9.37 -8.47
C SER A 29 21.38 10.15 -8.93
N ALA A 30 21.91 10.98 -8.05
CA ALA A 30 23.12 11.73 -8.33
C ALA A 30 24.00 11.88 -7.10
N MET A 31 25.28 12.14 -7.37
CA MET A 31 26.22 12.66 -6.40
C MET A 31 27.04 13.80 -7.02
N PHE A 32 27.45 14.76 -6.19
CA PHE A 32 28.32 15.86 -6.57
C PHE A 32 29.46 16.03 -5.56
N CYS A 33 30.69 15.75 -5.98
CA CYS A 33 31.89 15.88 -5.17
C CYS A 33 32.48 17.29 -5.34
N VAL A 34 32.48 18.09 -4.28
CA VAL A 34 32.94 19.49 -4.32
C VAL A 34 34.44 19.62 -4.61
N PRO A 35 35.35 18.90 -3.93
CA PRO A 35 36.79 19.02 -4.20
C PRO A 35 37.17 18.67 -5.63
N HIS A 36 36.45 17.72 -6.25
CA HIS A 36 36.73 17.27 -7.62
C HIS A 36 35.95 18.07 -8.67
N ASN A 37 35.05 18.97 -8.24
CA ASN A 37 34.10 19.68 -9.10
C ASN A 37 33.41 18.74 -10.11
N LEU A 38 33.00 17.56 -9.62
CA LEU A 38 32.49 16.47 -10.44
C LEU A 38 31.10 16.06 -9.95
N GLY A 39 30.14 16.11 -10.87
CA GLY A 39 28.81 15.51 -10.69
C GLY A 39 28.67 14.25 -11.52
N TRP A 40 28.11 13.20 -10.93
CA TRP A 40 27.74 11.99 -11.66
C TRP A 40 26.31 11.58 -11.32
N GLY A 41 25.57 11.21 -12.36
CA GLY A 41 24.17 10.83 -12.28
C GLY A 41 23.93 9.44 -12.85
N LYS A 42 22.93 8.73 -12.31
CA LYS A 42 22.57 7.38 -12.73
C LYS A 42 21.07 7.27 -12.91
N ARG A 43 20.64 6.86 -14.11
CA ARG A 43 19.26 6.42 -14.35
C ARG A 43 19.01 5.10 -13.64
N LEU A 44 17.95 5.05 -12.85
CA LEU A 44 17.50 3.82 -12.20
C LEU A 44 16.32 3.21 -12.97
N THR A 45 15.89 2.02 -12.58
CA THR A 45 14.73 1.43 -13.24
C THR A 45 13.47 2.25 -12.92
N PRO A 46 12.45 2.26 -13.81
CA PRO A 46 11.27 3.07 -13.59
C PRO A 46 10.44 2.67 -12.37
N ILE A 47 10.64 1.45 -11.82
CA ILE A 47 9.94 0.97 -10.65
C ILE A 47 10.62 1.39 -9.33
N THR A 48 11.88 1.83 -9.35
CA THR A 48 12.61 2.20 -8.14
C THR A 48 11.90 3.30 -7.35
N SER A 49 11.69 3.16 -6.04
CA SER A 49 11.05 4.18 -5.21
C SER A 49 11.95 5.43 -5.02
N SER A 50 11.35 6.55 -4.60
CA SER A 50 12.12 7.75 -4.22
C SER A 50 13.11 7.43 -3.10
N PHE A 51 12.69 6.65 -2.10
CA PHE A 51 13.56 6.22 -1.01
C PHE A 51 14.80 5.47 -1.50
N HIS A 52 14.65 4.47 -2.38
CA HIS A 52 15.82 3.79 -2.91
C HIS A 52 16.65 4.66 -3.87
N ALA A 53 16.05 5.62 -4.58
CA ALA A 53 16.82 6.59 -5.36
C ALA A 53 17.77 7.39 -4.45
N GLU A 54 17.32 7.81 -3.27
CA GLU A 54 18.17 8.46 -2.27
C GLU A 54 19.28 7.54 -1.75
N VAL A 55 18.95 6.28 -1.45
CA VAL A 55 19.93 5.25 -1.05
C VAL A 55 21.02 5.11 -2.10
N MET A 56 20.63 5.00 -3.38
CA MET A 56 21.58 4.88 -4.50
C MET A 56 22.46 6.12 -4.64
N GLY A 57 21.96 7.33 -4.36
CA GLY A 57 22.77 8.55 -4.32
C GLY A 57 23.89 8.48 -3.27
N ILE A 58 23.57 8.01 -2.06
CA ILE A 58 24.55 7.77 -1.00
C ILE A 58 25.52 6.64 -1.40
N GLU A 59 25.05 5.54 -1.98
CA GLU A 59 25.93 4.48 -2.49
C GLU A 59 26.96 5.02 -3.48
N MET A 60 26.52 5.85 -4.43
CA MET A 60 27.40 6.49 -5.41
C MET A 60 28.45 7.39 -4.73
N ALA A 61 28.06 8.16 -3.71
CA ALA A 61 28.99 9.02 -2.98
C ALA A 61 30.03 8.23 -2.17
N VAL A 62 29.63 7.16 -1.48
CA VAL A 62 30.56 6.35 -0.69
C VAL A 62 31.52 5.57 -1.61
N GLN A 63 31.03 5.03 -2.73
CA GLN A 63 31.89 4.37 -3.73
C GLN A 63 32.90 5.35 -4.35
N HIS A 64 32.46 6.59 -4.64
CA HIS A 64 33.35 7.63 -5.11
C HIS A 64 34.41 8.00 -4.08
N ALA A 65 34.02 8.12 -2.81
CA ALA A 65 34.90 8.35 -1.69
C ALA A 65 35.99 7.27 -1.55
N GLU A 66 35.60 5.99 -1.59
CA GLU A 66 36.54 4.85 -1.55
C GLU A 66 37.59 4.90 -2.65
N THR A 67 37.18 5.29 -3.86
CA THR A 67 38.01 5.19 -5.06
C THR A 67 38.84 6.44 -5.32
N HIS A 68 38.34 7.63 -4.98
CA HIS A 68 38.92 8.91 -5.41
C HIS A 68 39.30 9.85 -4.25
N CYS A 69 38.94 9.54 -3.00
CA CYS A 69 39.24 10.41 -1.85
C CYS A 69 40.11 9.71 -0.76
N PRO A 70 41.24 9.06 -1.12
CA PRO A 70 42.02 8.30 -0.14
C PRO A 70 42.61 9.20 0.95
N GLY A 71 42.46 8.78 2.21
CA GLY A 71 43.04 9.47 3.37
C GLY A 71 42.42 10.82 3.71
N LYS A 72 41.31 11.20 3.07
CA LYS A 72 40.56 12.44 3.36
C LYS A 72 39.35 12.12 4.21
N ASN A 73 39.05 12.96 5.19
CA ASN A 73 37.81 12.88 5.94
C ASN A 73 36.66 13.45 5.08
N ILE A 74 35.50 12.80 5.12
CA ILE A 74 34.42 13.05 4.15
C ILE A 74 33.11 13.30 4.88
N VAL A 75 32.35 14.27 4.41
CA VAL A 75 30.96 14.49 4.81
C VAL A 75 30.06 14.35 3.59
N ILE A 76 29.17 13.37 3.66
CA ILE A 76 28.14 13.13 2.66
C ILE A 76 26.87 13.87 3.11
N LEU A 77 26.37 14.73 2.24
CA LEU A 77 25.27 15.65 2.49
C LEU A 77 24.06 15.19 1.66
N SER A 78 22.98 14.83 2.36
CA SER A 78 21.71 14.41 1.76
C SER A 78 20.58 15.15 2.45
N ASP A 79 19.53 15.50 1.71
CA ASP A 79 18.30 16.04 2.28
C ASP A 79 17.27 14.95 2.65
N SER A 80 17.55 13.68 2.34
CA SER A 80 16.77 12.53 2.77
C SER A 80 17.09 12.10 4.20
N LYS A 81 16.38 12.71 5.15
CA LYS A 81 16.44 12.32 6.56
C LYS A 81 16.09 10.84 6.77
N SER A 82 15.13 10.32 6.00
CA SER A 82 14.73 8.91 6.04
C SER A 82 15.88 7.98 5.70
N THR A 83 16.66 8.29 4.65
CA THR A 83 17.79 7.45 4.23
C THR A 83 18.91 7.48 5.25
N ILE A 84 19.27 8.66 5.76
CA ILE A 84 20.29 8.79 6.82
C ILE A 84 19.85 8.04 8.08
N THR A 85 18.58 8.15 8.46
CA THR A 85 18.02 7.45 9.63
C THR A 85 18.02 5.93 9.44
N ALA A 86 17.69 5.45 8.24
CA ALA A 86 17.71 4.02 7.92
C ALA A 86 19.12 3.42 8.04
N ILE A 87 20.14 4.15 7.59
CA ILE A 87 21.55 3.75 7.74
C ILE A 87 21.98 3.83 9.21
N GLY A 88 21.56 4.85 9.96
CA GLY A 88 21.92 5.03 11.37
C GLY A 88 21.24 4.06 12.35
N ASN A 89 20.06 3.54 12.02
CA ASN A 89 19.27 2.66 12.88
C ASN A 89 19.61 1.16 12.75
N LEU A 90 20.71 0.84 12.09
CA LEU A 90 21.16 -0.54 11.96
C LEU A 90 21.60 -1.09 13.30
N LYS A 91 20.96 -2.19 13.72
CA LYS A 91 21.28 -2.85 14.98
C LYS A 91 22.38 -3.88 14.77
N LEU A 92 23.34 -3.91 15.68
CA LEU A 92 24.25 -5.05 15.82
C LEU A 92 23.42 -6.34 15.94
N ASN A 93 23.86 -7.40 15.26
CA ASN A 93 23.22 -8.72 15.22
C ASN A 93 21.84 -8.78 14.56
N GLN A 94 21.50 -7.84 13.68
CA GLN A 94 20.38 -7.98 12.75
C GLN A 94 20.91 -8.06 11.31
N PRO A 95 20.30 -8.89 10.44
CA PRO A 95 20.68 -8.90 9.04
C PRO A 95 20.44 -7.49 8.48
N PRO A 96 21.46 -6.83 7.89
CA PRO A 96 21.30 -5.51 7.34
C PRO A 96 20.27 -5.55 6.20
N PRO A 97 19.45 -4.48 6.03
CA PRO A 97 18.59 -4.37 4.87
C PRO A 97 19.43 -4.52 3.59
N ILE A 98 19.02 -5.42 2.70
CA ILE A 98 19.77 -5.79 1.49
C ILE A 98 20.19 -4.56 0.65
N HIS A 99 19.37 -3.51 0.67
CA HIS A 99 19.61 -2.27 -0.07
C HIS A 99 20.67 -1.36 0.56
N LEU A 100 21.04 -1.57 1.82
CA LEU A 100 22.07 -0.78 2.50
C LEU A 100 23.41 -1.51 2.56
N ILE A 101 23.47 -2.82 2.24
CA ILE A 101 24.67 -3.65 2.42
C ILE A 101 25.90 -3.05 1.74
N ARG A 102 25.77 -2.58 0.49
CA ARG A 102 26.89 -2.00 -0.25
C ARG A 102 27.42 -0.73 0.38
N ILE A 103 26.53 0.15 0.83
CA ILE A 103 26.91 1.37 1.57
C ILE A 103 27.70 0.99 2.83
N LEU A 104 27.24 -0.01 3.57
CA LEU A 104 27.89 -0.45 4.82
C LEU A 104 29.25 -1.08 4.59
N GLN A 105 29.38 -1.91 3.55
CA GLN A 105 30.67 -2.48 3.15
C GLN A 105 31.67 -1.37 2.81
N SER A 106 31.25 -0.40 2.01
CA SER A 106 32.10 0.71 1.61
C SER A 106 32.47 1.64 2.78
N LEU A 107 31.52 1.94 3.67
CA LEU A 107 31.79 2.69 4.90
C LEU A 107 32.76 1.94 5.82
N HIS A 108 32.64 0.61 5.92
CA HIS A 108 33.54 -0.21 6.71
C HIS A 108 34.97 -0.19 6.16
N HIS A 109 35.15 -0.33 4.85
CA HIS A 109 36.47 -0.24 4.22
C HIS A 109 37.11 1.15 4.38
N LEU A 110 36.33 2.23 4.24
CA LEU A 110 36.82 3.59 4.50
C LEU A 110 37.29 3.73 5.95
N ALA A 111 36.51 3.24 6.92
CA ALA A 111 36.87 3.25 8.32
C ALA A 111 38.15 2.45 8.61
N GLN A 112 38.29 1.25 8.03
CA GLN A 112 39.52 0.44 8.12
C GLN A 112 40.74 1.15 7.52
N SER A 113 40.52 2.00 6.52
CA SER A 113 41.57 2.82 5.89
C SER A 113 41.85 4.12 6.64
N GLY A 114 41.29 4.31 7.84
CA GLY A 114 41.48 5.50 8.67
C GLY A 114 40.73 6.75 8.17
N VAL A 115 39.77 6.60 7.25
CA VAL A 115 38.95 7.69 6.74
C VAL A 115 37.69 7.85 7.60
N ASN A 116 37.47 9.05 8.15
CA ASN A 116 36.23 9.36 8.84
C ASN A 116 35.17 9.81 7.84
N VAL A 117 34.03 9.12 7.81
CA VAL A 117 32.88 9.47 6.97
C VAL A 117 31.69 9.84 7.86
N TYR A 118 31.10 11.01 7.61
CA TYR A 118 29.85 11.42 8.25
C TYR A 118 28.73 11.53 7.23
N LEU A 119 27.55 11.01 7.57
CA LEU A 119 26.30 11.30 6.87
C LEU A 119 25.62 12.47 7.59
N GLN A 120 25.43 13.59 6.91
CA GLN A 120 24.84 14.81 7.49
C GLN A 120 23.61 15.24 6.71
N TRP A 121 22.48 15.34 7.42
CA TRP A 121 21.25 15.86 6.84
C TRP A 121 21.36 17.36 6.57
N ILE A 122 20.87 17.80 5.42
CA ILE A 122 20.70 19.22 5.07
C ILE A 122 19.27 19.49 4.61
N PRO A 123 18.73 20.70 4.79
CA PRO A 123 17.40 21.02 4.29
C PRO A 123 17.39 21.12 2.75
N SER A 124 16.37 20.53 2.14
CA SER A 124 16.13 20.64 0.70
C SER A 124 15.75 22.07 0.29
N HIS A 125 15.94 22.38 -1.00
CA HIS A 125 15.55 23.65 -1.65
C HIS A 125 15.86 24.95 -0.86
N SER A 126 16.99 24.95 -0.15
CA SER A 126 17.36 26.03 0.78
C SER A 126 18.43 26.98 0.23
N GLY A 127 18.63 27.06 -1.08
CA GLY A 127 19.64 27.93 -1.69
C GLY A 127 21.07 27.38 -1.64
N ILE A 128 21.26 26.11 -1.24
CA ILE A 128 22.59 25.48 -1.18
C ILE A 128 22.94 25.04 -2.61
N ARG A 129 23.74 25.85 -3.29
CA ARG A 129 24.08 25.69 -4.72
C ARG A 129 24.46 24.26 -5.10
N GLN A 130 25.31 23.59 -4.31
CA GLN A 130 25.77 22.23 -4.60
C GLN A 130 24.66 21.19 -4.44
N ASN A 131 23.77 21.37 -3.45
CA ASN A 131 22.61 20.51 -3.28
C ASN A 131 21.65 20.66 -4.47
N GLU A 132 21.34 21.88 -4.87
CA GLU A 132 20.49 22.15 -6.02
C GLU A 132 21.07 21.64 -7.34
N ASN A 133 22.40 21.69 -7.49
CA ASN A 133 23.06 21.09 -8.65
C ASN A 133 22.91 19.57 -8.64
N CYS A 134 23.03 18.94 -7.47
CA CYS A 134 22.85 17.50 -7.31
C CYS A 134 21.39 17.07 -7.62
N ASP A 135 20.41 17.83 -7.11
CA ASP A 135 18.99 17.65 -7.39
C ASP A 135 18.67 17.74 -8.89
N ARG A 136 19.14 18.81 -9.55
CA ARG A 136 19.02 18.94 -11.01
C ARG A 136 19.67 17.75 -11.74
N LEU A 137 20.82 17.27 -11.27
CA LEU A 137 21.51 16.13 -11.87
C LEU A 137 20.73 14.82 -11.69
N ALA A 138 20.10 14.60 -10.54
CA ALA A 138 19.24 13.44 -10.29
C ALA A 138 18.01 13.48 -11.20
N VAL A 139 17.37 14.64 -11.34
CA VAL A 139 16.24 14.85 -12.26
C VAL A 139 16.65 14.63 -13.72
N LEU A 140 17.77 15.19 -14.16
CA LEU A 140 18.29 14.98 -15.51
C LEU A 140 18.60 13.50 -15.79
N SER A 141 19.17 12.81 -14.80
CA SER A 141 19.44 11.38 -14.89
C SER A 141 18.15 10.57 -14.99
N CYS A 142 17.11 11.00 -14.30
CA CYS A 142 15.77 10.44 -14.41
C CYS A 142 15.16 10.70 -15.79
N ASP A 143 15.25 11.90 -16.35
CA ASP A 143 14.55 12.21 -17.60
C ASP A 143 15.24 11.69 -18.85
N ASN A 144 16.57 11.70 -18.86
CA ASN A 144 17.37 11.53 -20.07
C ASN A 144 18.45 10.45 -19.97
N GLY A 145 18.68 9.87 -18.79
CA GLY A 145 19.72 8.86 -18.61
C GLY A 145 19.31 7.50 -19.18
N LEU A 146 20.31 6.71 -19.60
CA LEU A 146 20.13 5.33 -20.00
C LEU A 146 20.26 4.39 -18.80
N ILE A 147 19.34 3.43 -18.67
CA ILE A 147 19.46 2.38 -17.66
C ILE A 147 20.62 1.48 -18.06
N GLN A 148 21.68 1.51 -17.26
CA GLN A 148 22.86 0.67 -17.51
C GLN A 148 22.55 -0.80 -17.17
N PRO A 149 23.12 -1.80 -17.88
CA PRO A 149 22.85 -3.23 -17.64
C PRO A 149 23.07 -3.68 -16.19
N GLN A 150 24.03 -3.09 -15.48
CA GLN A 150 24.36 -3.35 -14.08
C GLN A 150 23.43 -2.63 -13.07
N THR A 151 22.40 -1.93 -13.55
CA THR A 151 21.44 -1.24 -12.69
C THR A 151 20.50 -2.24 -12.05
N VAL A 152 20.68 -2.46 -10.75
CA VAL A 152 19.82 -3.34 -9.96
C VAL A 152 18.64 -2.56 -9.39
N THR A 153 17.56 -3.28 -9.13
CA THR A 153 16.41 -2.79 -8.36
C THR A 153 16.21 -3.67 -7.16
N TYR A 154 15.79 -3.08 -6.06
CA TYR A 154 15.49 -3.84 -4.86
C TYR A 154 14.12 -4.48 -4.95
N HIS A 155 14.02 -5.74 -4.53
CA HIS A 155 12.79 -6.52 -4.61
C HIS A 155 11.57 -5.83 -3.95
N THR A 156 11.81 -5.00 -2.93
CA THR A 156 10.78 -4.21 -2.25
C THR A 156 10.15 -3.13 -3.14
N ASP A 157 10.88 -2.59 -4.13
CA ASP A 157 10.29 -1.68 -5.13
C ASP A 157 9.30 -2.38 -6.07
N CYS A 158 9.40 -3.70 -6.19
CA CYS A 158 8.47 -4.47 -7.00
C CYS A 158 7.12 -4.66 -6.29
N TYR A 159 7.04 -4.54 -4.96
CA TYR A 159 5.84 -4.88 -4.20
C TYR A 159 4.63 -4.04 -4.60
N ASP A 160 4.80 -2.72 -4.75
CA ASP A 160 3.71 -1.84 -5.16
C ASP A 160 3.22 -2.19 -6.56
N ASN A 161 4.14 -2.44 -7.51
CA ASN A 161 3.78 -2.80 -8.87
C ASN A 161 3.07 -4.17 -8.95
N ILE A 162 3.57 -5.16 -8.19
CA ILE A 162 2.95 -6.48 -8.07
C ILE A 162 1.54 -6.34 -7.47
N TYR A 163 1.39 -5.57 -6.39
CA TYR A 163 0.10 -5.35 -5.75
C TYR A 163 -0.89 -4.66 -6.69
N MET A 164 -0.49 -3.57 -7.36
CA MET A 164 -1.31 -2.87 -8.34
C MET A 164 -1.73 -3.79 -9.49
N THR A 165 -0.79 -4.55 -10.05
CA THR A 165 -1.05 -5.47 -11.17
C THR A 165 -1.99 -6.60 -10.76
N GLN A 166 -1.79 -7.19 -9.58
CA GLN A 166 -2.69 -8.22 -9.06
C GLN A 166 -4.09 -7.66 -8.79
N THR A 167 -4.17 -6.47 -8.21
CA THR A 167 -5.45 -5.81 -7.90
C THR A 167 -6.23 -5.50 -9.17
N ALA A 168 -5.57 -5.00 -10.21
CA ALA A 168 -6.19 -4.75 -11.51
C ALA A 168 -6.72 -6.05 -12.13
N LYS A 169 -5.87 -7.10 -12.22
CA LYS A 169 -6.28 -8.41 -12.75
C LYS A 169 -7.43 -9.02 -11.97
N TRP A 170 -7.39 -8.94 -10.64
CA TRP A 170 -8.47 -9.41 -9.78
C TRP A 170 -9.75 -8.64 -10.05
N THR A 171 -9.69 -7.31 -10.16
CA THR A 171 -10.85 -6.44 -10.40
C THR A 171 -11.49 -6.74 -11.75
N ASP A 172 -10.69 -6.91 -12.80
CA ASP A 172 -11.18 -7.25 -14.14
C ASP A 172 -11.86 -8.63 -14.15
N THR A 173 -11.20 -9.62 -13.53
CA THR A 173 -11.72 -10.99 -13.43
C THR A 173 -13.02 -11.01 -12.63
N TYR A 174 -13.06 -10.30 -11.51
CA TYR A 174 -14.20 -10.23 -10.61
C TYR A 174 -15.39 -9.54 -11.29
N ASN A 175 -15.19 -8.38 -11.91
CA ASN A 175 -16.26 -7.63 -12.57
C ASN A 175 -16.81 -8.33 -13.82
N SER A 176 -15.98 -9.11 -14.52
CA SER A 176 -16.39 -9.84 -15.72
C SER A 176 -16.96 -11.24 -15.43
N ALA A 177 -16.88 -11.72 -14.18
CA ALA A 177 -17.35 -13.04 -13.81
C ALA A 177 -18.88 -13.15 -13.89
N THR A 178 -19.37 -14.24 -14.48
CA THR A 178 -20.78 -14.61 -14.54
C THR A 178 -21.09 -15.80 -13.64
N GLY A 179 -22.38 -16.03 -13.35
CA GLY A 179 -22.80 -17.14 -12.49
C GLY A 179 -22.58 -16.88 -11.00
N ALA A 180 -21.97 -17.85 -10.29
CA ALA A 180 -21.82 -17.82 -8.83
C ALA A 180 -21.19 -16.51 -8.32
N GLY A 181 -21.67 -16.02 -7.17
CA GLY A 181 -21.19 -14.77 -6.56
C GLY A 181 -21.80 -13.49 -7.13
N GLY A 182 -22.78 -13.56 -8.03
CA GLY A 182 -23.47 -12.38 -8.58
C GLY A 182 -24.09 -11.48 -7.50
N TRP A 183 -24.60 -12.06 -6.42
CA TRP A 183 -25.07 -11.32 -5.25
C TRP A 183 -23.96 -10.51 -4.58
N THR A 184 -22.82 -11.13 -4.27
CA THR A 184 -21.69 -10.42 -3.67
C THR A 184 -21.18 -9.32 -4.58
N ARG A 185 -21.10 -9.58 -5.90
CA ARG A 185 -20.69 -8.60 -6.91
C ARG A 185 -21.63 -7.41 -7.02
N SER A 186 -22.92 -7.60 -6.81
CA SER A 186 -23.87 -6.49 -6.80
C SER A 186 -23.65 -5.57 -5.59
N ILE A 187 -23.12 -6.07 -4.48
CA ILE A 187 -22.85 -5.30 -3.26
C ILE A 187 -21.46 -4.65 -3.32
N THR A 188 -20.41 -5.45 -3.54
CA THR A 188 -19.00 -5.02 -3.59
C THR A 188 -18.47 -5.09 -5.02
N ASN A 189 -17.96 -3.99 -5.55
CA ASN A 189 -17.42 -3.88 -6.92
C ASN A 189 -15.89 -3.67 -6.98
N ALA A 190 -15.23 -3.65 -5.81
CA ALA A 190 -13.80 -3.51 -5.66
C ALA A 190 -13.33 -4.36 -4.47
N PRO A 191 -12.07 -4.83 -4.45
CA PRO A 191 -11.54 -5.53 -3.30
C PRO A 191 -11.51 -4.55 -2.12
N MET A 192 -12.12 -4.95 -1.00
CA MET A 192 -12.08 -4.14 0.21
C MET A 192 -10.67 -4.19 0.80
N ASN A 193 -10.05 -3.03 0.99
CA ASN A 193 -8.73 -2.94 1.63
C ASN A 193 -8.78 -3.31 3.11
N ASP A 194 -9.94 -3.11 3.73
CA ASP A 194 -10.21 -3.38 5.13
C ASP A 194 -11.53 -4.12 5.32
N PRO A 195 -11.66 -4.95 6.36
CA PRO A 195 -12.95 -5.52 6.72
C PRO A 195 -13.92 -4.41 7.15
N TRP A 196 -15.20 -4.52 6.76
CA TRP A 196 -16.25 -3.55 7.14
C TRP A 196 -16.40 -3.36 8.66
N PHE A 197 -15.97 -4.35 9.44
CA PHE A 197 -16.00 -4.35 10.91
C PHE A 197 -14.66 -3.93 11.56
N ARG A 198 -13.71 -3.34 10.82
CA ARG A 198 -12.35 -3.03 11.32
C ARG A 198 -12.33 -2.29 12.67
N ASN A 199 -13.27 -1.37 12.87
CA ASN A 199 -13.35 -0.53 14.07
C ASN A 199 -14.36 -1.05 15.12
N MET A 200 -14.95 -2.24 14.92
CA MET A 200 -16.01 -2.78 15.77
C MET A 200 -15.44 -3.75 16.82
N ILE A 201 -14.66 -3.23 17.76
CA ILE A 201 -13.88 -4.04 18.71
C ILE A 201 -14.77 -4.84 19.68
N ASP A 202 -15.92 -4.29 20.07
CA ASP A 202 -16.83 -4.90 21.05
C ASP A 202 -17.95 -5.76 20.42
N THR A 203 -17.95 -5.94 19.10
CA THR A 203 -19.00 -6.71 18.43
C THR A 203 -18.71 -8.21 18.50
N GLU A 204 -19.67 -9.00 19.01
CA GLU A 204 -19.48 -10.44 19.08
C GLU A 204 -19.32 -11.08 17.69
N ARG A 205 -18.40 -12.05 17.57
CA ARG A 205 -18.07 -12.74 16.32
C ARG A 205 -19.28 -13.36 15.61
N ARG A 206 -20.31 -13.79 16.34
CA ARG A 206 -21.53 -14.37 15.76
C ARG A 206 -22.28 -13.38 14.88
N HIS A 207 -22.31 -12.09 15.25
CA HIS A 207 -22.94 -11.03 14.47
C HIS A 207 -22.18 -10.79 13.17
N ILE A 208 -20.86 -10.66 13.26
CA ILE A 208 -19.98 -10.52 12.10
C ILE A 208 -20.13 -11.71 11.14
N THR A 209 -20.24 -12.93 11.68
CA THR A 209 -20.39 -14.15 10.87
C THR A 209 -21.72 -14.18 10.11
N SER A 210 -22.84 -13.90 10.76
CA SER A 210 -24.15 -13.85 10.09
C SER A 210 -24.22 -12.71 9.07
N ILE A 211 -23.65 -11.55 9.36
CA ILE A 211 -23.59 -10.44 8.39
C ILE A 211 -22.71 -10.81 7.19
N ASN A 212 -21.55 -11.40 7.39
CA ASN A 212 -20.71 -11.88 6.29
C ASN A 212 -21.44 -12.91 5.42
N ARG A 213 -22.23 -13.82 6.02
CA ARG A 213 -23.07 -14.74 5.25
C ARG A 213 -24.08 -13.97 4.40
N LEU A 214 -24.77 -12.99 4.99
CA LEU A 214 -25.72 -12.14 4.28
C LEU A 214 -25.05 -11.42 3.10
N LEU A 215 -23.89 -10.78 3.31
CA LEU A 215 -23.13 -10.10 2.25
C LEU A 215 -22.65 -11.06 1.15
N LEU A 216 -22.40 -12.33 1.48
CA LEU A 216 -22.00 -13.35 0.52
C LEU A 216 -23.17 -14.09 -0.15
N GLY A 217 -24.43 -13.75 0.19
CA GLY A 217 -25.61 -14.40 -0.40
C GLY A 217 -25.95 -15.75 0.25
N HIS A 218 -25.40 -16.01 1.44
CA HIS A 218 -25.58 -17.24 2.20
C HIS A 218 -26.38 -16.98 3.48
N GLY A 219 -26.95 -18.05 4.03
CA GLY A 219 -27.65 -18.02 5.32
C GLY A 219 -28.07 -19.42 5.72
N PHE A 220 -28.51 -19.61 6.96
CA PHE A 220 -29.01 -20.90 7.44
C PHE A 220 -30.46 -21.21 6.97
N ASN A 221 -30.74 -20.95 5.70
CA ASN A 221 -32.06 -21.08 5.07
C ASN A 221 -32.31 -22.50 4.50
N ASN A 222 -33.53 -22.74 4.00
CA ASN A 222 -33.91 -24.05 3.46
C ASN A 222 -33.10 -24.41 2.20
N LEU A 223 -32.67 -23.43 1.39
CA LEU A 223 -31.75 -23.71 0.27
C LEU A 223 -30.44 -24.33 0.79
N TYR A 224 -29.80 -23.73 1.79
CA TYR A 224 -28.58 -24.27 2.41
C TYR A 224 -28.82 -25.67 3.01
N LYS A 225 -29.90 -25.83 3.79
CA LYS A 225 -30.23 -27.11 4.44
C LYS A 225 -30.50 -28.22 3.41
N TYR A 226 -31.13 -27.89 2.29
CA TYR A 226 -31.33 -28.82 1.18
C TYR A 226 -30.00 -29.22 0.53
N THR A 227 -29.12 -28.26 0.22
CA THR A 227 -27.78 -28.53 -0.30
C THR A 227 -26.96 -29.43 0.63
N MET A 228 -27.09 -29.23 1.94
CA MET A 228 -26.45 -30.05 2.98
C MET A 228 -27.20 -31.36 3.30
N ARG A 229 -28.25 -31.71 2.55
CA ARG A 229 -29.05 -32.93 2.72
C ARG A 229 -29.74 -33.06 4.09
N HIS A 230 -29.94 -31.94 4.79
CA HIS A 230 -30.74 -31.87 6.01
C HIS A 230 -32.24 -31.66 5.73
N ARG A 231 -32.61 -31.37 4.48
CA ARG A 231 -33.99 -31.27 4.00
C ARG A 231 -34.12 -31.90 2.63
N THR A 232 -35.34 -32.34 2.30
CA THR A 232 -35.69 -32.91 0.98
C THR A 232 -36.15 -31.86 -0.03
N THR A 233 -36.44 -30.63 0.41
CA THR A 233 -36.85 -29.51 -0.45
C THR A 233 -36.21 -28.19 0.01
N PRO A 234 -35.81 -27.31 -0.94
CA PRO A 234 -35.30 -25.98 -0.65
C PRO A 234 -36.40 -24.92 -0.46
N ASN A 235 -37.67 -25.29 -0.55
CA ASN A 235 -38.78 -24.34 -0.60
C ASN A 235 -38.98 -23.57 0.71
N CYS A 236 -39.56 -22.38 0.59
CA CYS A 236 -39.83 -21.48 1.71
C CYS A 236 -41.09 -21.90 2.47
N ASP A 237 -40.91 -22.21 3.76
CA ASP A 237 -41.99 -22.56 4.68
C ASP A 237 -42.73 -21.32 5.24
N LEU A 238 -42.25 -20.11 4.94
CA LEU A 238 -42.74 -18.85 5.54
C LEU A 238 -43.83 -18.17 4.72
N CYS A 239 -43.69 -18.18 3.38
CA CYS A 239 -44.61 -17.47 2.49
C CYS A 239 -45.64 -18.35 1.81
N ASN A 240 -45.52 -19.69 1.89
CA ASN A 240 -46.42 -20.66 1.25
C ASN A 240 -46.55 -20.55 -0.28
N ILE A 241 -45.66 -19.81 -0.96
CA ILE A 241 -45.63 -19.64 -2.43
C ILE A 241 -44.90 -20.82 -3.12
N GLY A 242 -44.14 -21.63 -2.38
CA GLY A 242 -43.39 -22.76 -2.94
C GLY A 242 -42.09 -22.37 -3.65
N GLU A 243 -41.65 -21.12 -3.55
CA GLU A 243 -40.34 -20.68 -4.06
C GLU A 243 -39.17 -21.18 -3.21
N VAL A 244 -38.00 -21.29 -3.82
CA VAL A 244 -36.74 -21.60 -3.13
C VAL A 244 -36.44 -20.54 -2.08
N GLN A 245 -36.20 -20.95 -0.83
CA GLN A 245 -35.83 -20.05 0.26
C GLN A 245 -34.35 -19.65 0.18
N SER A 246 -33.99 -18.88 -0.85
CA SER A 246 -32.69 -18.22 -0.95
C SER A 246 -32.66 -16.96 -0.09
N LEU A 247 -31.47 -16.38 0.13
CA LEU A 247 -31.37 -15.07 0.76
C LEU A 247 -32.09 -13.99 -0.07
N GLN A 248 -31.95 -14.05 -1.40
CA GLN A 248 -32.64 -13.14 -2.32
C GLN A 248 -34.17 -13.22 -2.14
N HIS A 249 -34.73 -14.43 -2.04
CA HIS A 249 -36.15 -14.60 -1.73
C HIS A 249 -36.49 -13.98 -0.38
N LEU A 250 -35.74 -14.31 0.69
CA LEU A 250 -35.98 -13.79 2.04
C LEU A 250 -35.86 -12.26 2.15
N LEU A 251 -35.03 -11.61 1.35
CA LEU A 251 -34.83 -10.15 1.45
C LEU A 251 -35.69 -9.35 0.46
N ILE A 252 -36.10 -9.93 -0.68
CA ILE A 252 -36.72 -9.19 -1.78
C ILE A 252 -38.14 -9.68 -2.10
N HIS A 253 -38.37 -10.99 -2.15
CA HIS A 253 -39.60 -11.55 -2.72
C HIS A 253 -40.59 -12.09 -1.68
N CYS A 254 -40.10 -12.56 -0.55
CA CYS A 254 -40.87 -13.25 0.48
C CYS A 254 -41.94 -12.32 1.09
N SER A 255 -43.20 -12.71 0.98
CA SER A 255 -44.33 -11.93 1.53
C SER A 255 -44.27 -11.80 3.05
N PHE A 256 -43.69 -12.78 3.75
CA PHE A 256 -43.53 -12.78 5.21
C PHE A 256 -42.52 -11.72 5.69
N THR A 257 -41.37 -11.59 5.03
CA THR A 257 -40.32 -10.62 5.40
C THR A 257 -40.57 -9.23 4.81
N ARG A 258 -41.34 -9.17 3.71
CA ARG A 258 -42.27 -8.10 3.35
C ARG A 258 -42.06 -6.78 4.08
N THR A 259 -42.89 -6.64 5.11
CA THR A 259 -43.06 -5.46 5.94
C THR A 259 -41.76 -5.02 6.60
N THR A 260 -41.00 -5.96 7.18
CA THR A 260 -39.72 -5.69 7.83
C THR A 260 -38.70 -5.16 6.82
N MET A 261 -38.56 -5.77 5.65
CA MET A 261 -37.61 -5.29 4.65
C MET A 261 -38.00 -3.90 4.13
N THR A 262 -39.30 -3.66 3.95
CA THR A 262 -39.76 -2.37 3.45
C THR A 262 -39.45 -1.24 4.45
N SER A 263 -39.56 -1.47 5.78
CA SER A 263 -39.20 -0.44 6.78
C SER A 263 -37.74 0.01 6.76
N PHE A 264 -36.82 -0.83 6.27
CA PHE A 264 -35.39 -0.46 6.09
C PHE A 264 -35.11 0.26 4.76
N ILE A 265 -35.94 0.00 3.74
CA ILE A 265 -35.62 0.31 2.34
C ILE A 265 -36.45 1.49 1.81
N HIS A 266 -37.51 1.87 2.51
CA HIS A 266 -38.54 2.86 2.13
C HIS A 266 -38.06 4.30 1.81
N GLN A 267 -36.76 4.58 1.73
CA GLN A 267 -36.25 5.91 1.41
C GLN A 267 -36.00 6.16 -0.09
N ASN A 268 -36.21 5.17 -0.97
CA ASN A 268 -35.97 5.34 -2.42
C ASN A 268 -37.10 4.74 -3.27
N ASP A 269 -37.55 5.46 -4.30
CA ASP A 269 -38.48 4.99 -5.36
C ASP A 269 -37.89 3.86 -6.25
N ALA A 270 -36.80 3.23 -5.82
CA ALA A 270 -36.08 2.22 -6.56
C ALA A 270 -36.77 0.83 -6.45
N PRO A 271 -36.59 -0.05 -7.44
CA PRO A 271 -37.01 -1.44 -7.31
C PRO A 271 -36.41 -2.09 -6.07
N MET A 272 -37.19 -2.94 -5.38
CA MET A 272 -36.82 -3.57 -4.10
C MET A 272 -35.42 -4.21 -4.14
N GLU A 273 -35.08 -4.91 -5.21
CA GLU A 273 -33.77 -5.56 -5.38
C GLU A 273 -32.62 -4.55 -5.36
N ALA A 274 -32.72 -3.47 -6.16
CA ALA A 274 -31.71 -2.42 -6.19
C ALA A 274 -31.56 -1.74 -4.83
N ALA A 275 -32.68 -1.56 -4.13
CA ALA A 275 -32.73 -0.87 -2.86
C ALA A 275 -32.16 -1.73 -1.70
N VAL A 276 -32.37 -3.06 -1.70
CA VAL A 276 -31.66 -4.00 -0.79
C VAL A 276 -30.15 -3.93 -1.04
N VAL A 277 -29.72 -4.05 -2.29
CA VAL A 277 -28.29 -4.02 -2.64
C VAL A 277 -27.64 -2.70 -2.21
N GLN A 278 -28.32 -1.58 -2.42
CA GLN A 278 -27.86 -0.27 -1.99
C GLN A 278 -27.76 -0.17 -0.46
N TYR A 279 -28.75 -0.67 0.27
CA TYR A 279 -28.74 -0.69 1.73
C TYR A 279 -27.53 -1.47 2.27
N LEU A 280 -27.27 -2.66 1.71
CA LEU A 280 -26.12 -3.48 2.08
C LEU A 280 -24.78 -2.82 1.75
N ARG A 281 -24.69 -2.16 0.60
CA ARG A 281 -23.49 -1.40 0.21
C ARG A 281 -23.23 -0.23 1.15
N GLN A 282 -24.27 0.50 1.55
CA GLN A 282 -24.17 1.57 2.55
C GLN A 282 -23.72 1.01 3.90
N GLY A 283 -24.22 -0.18 4.27
CA GLY A 283 -23.80 -0.87 5.50
C GLY A 283 -22.31 -1.23 5.56
N LEU A 284 -21.61 -1.34 4.44
CA LEU A 284 -20.15 -1.53 4.45
C LEU A 284 -19.39 -0.29 4.93
N GLN A 285 -20.01 0.90 4.82
CA GLN A 285 -19.48 2.17 5.32
C GLN A 285 -20.10 2.56 6.67
N GLU A 286 -21.32 2.10 6.94
CA GLU A 286 -22.09 2.33 8.17
C GLU A 286 -22.49 0.98 8.81
N PRO A 287 -21.58 0.29 9.52
CA PRO A 287 -21.80 -1.08 10.00
C PRO A 287 -23.02 -1.29 10.89
N ASP A 288 -23.45 -0.26 11.63
CA ASP A 288 -24.65 -0.31 12.47
C ASP A 288 -25.90 -0.66 11.66
N ARG A 289 -25.98 -0.22 10.40
CA ARG A 289 -27.10 -0.59 9.49
C ARG A 289 -27.18 -2.09 9.25
N LEU A 290 -26.04 -2.77 9.16
CA LEU A 290 -25.98 -4.23 8.98
C LEU A 290 -26.41 -4.95 10.25
N LEU A 291 -26.01 -4.44 11.41
CA LEU A 291 -26.45 -4.95 12.71
C LEU A 291 -27.96 -4.77 12.91
N ASP A 292 -28.52 -3.62 12.53
CA ASP A 292 -29.96 -3.34 12.63
C ASP A 292 -30.77 -4.30 11.78
N LEU A 293 -30.35 -4.50 10.53
CA LEU A 293 -30.98 -5.47 9.63
C LEU A 293 -30.91 -6.88 10.20
N GLN A 294 -29.74 -7.29 10.73
CA GLN A 294 -29.59 -8.60 11.36
C GLN A 294 -30.56 -8.75 12.54
N ARG A 295 -30.64 -7.76 13.42
CA ARG A 295 -31.52 -7.78 14.60
C ARG A 295 -32.99 -7.89 14.20
N ALA A 296 -33.43 -7.13 13.20
CA ALA A 296 -34.80 -7.17 12.73
C ALA A 296 -35.15 -8.53 12.12
N LEU A 297 -34.26 -9.11 11.30
CA LEU A 297 -34.45 -10.44 10.74
C LEU A 297 -34.50 -11.54 11.82
N HIS A 298 -33.69 -11.42 12.88
CA HIS A 298 -33.78 -12.32 14.03
C HIS A 298 -35.09 -12.18 14.81
N GLN A 299 -35.61 -10.96 15.00
CA GLN A 299 -36.86 -10.71 15.73
C GLN A 299 -38.07 -11.39 15.08
N ILE A 300 -38.09 -11.46 13.75
CA ILE A 300 -39.14 -12.17 12.99
C ILE A 300 -38.78 -13.64 12.69
N GLY A 301 -37.74 -14.18 13.34
CA GLY A 301 -37.39 -15.61 13.27
C GLY A 301 -36.76 -16.06 11.96
N ILE A 302 -36.15 -15.15 11.18
CA ILE A 302 -35.50 -15.50 9.92
C ILE A 302 -34.14 -16.15 10.18
N PRO A 303 -33.87 -17.34 9.62
CA PRO A 303 -32.62 -18.04 9.83
C PRO A 303 -31.53 -17.52 8.88
N ILE A 304 -30.76 -16.51 9.34
CA ILE A 304 -29.60 -15.92 8.63
C ILE A 304 -28.24 -16.29 9.27
#